data_AF-A0A059P883-F1
#
_entry.id   AF-A0A059P883-F1
#
_cell.length_a   1.000
_cell.length_b   1.000
_cell.length_c   1.000
_cell.angle_alpha   90.00
_cell.angle_beta   90.00
_cell.angle_gamma   90.00
#
_symmetry.space_group_name_H-M   'P 1'
#
loop_
_entity.id
_entity.type
_entity.pdbx_description
1 polymer ?
#
loop_
_entity_poly.entity_id
_entity_poly.type
_entity_poly.pdbx_seq_one_letter_code
_entity_poly.pdbx_strand_id
1 'polypeptide(L)'
;WIPSNIWVGVGRMPVDQVRFKLGPLYKRWGINYKQAKAVSIHPEGSKDINKGYVTVEYTAKERKGQTEKVDYDFLVNATGPKLNFETTEGLGPDKHTVSVCTYTHASHAWEKLQEAITKMQKGEKQRFLIGTGHPTATCQGAAFEYILNVDYEIRKRKLSHMADITWISNEYELGDFGMGGAYIKKGGYVTSTKVFTESF
;
A
#
# COMPACT_ATOMS: atom_id res chain seq x y z
N TRP A 1 -9.59 -3.89 -0.25
CA TRP A 1 -8.73 -5.08 -0.31
C TRP A 1 -7.34 -4.64 -0.69
N ILE A 2 -6.42 -4.57 0.28
CA ILE A 2 -5.10 -3.96 0.12
C ILE A 2 -4.19 -4.67 -0.91
N PRO A 3 -4.13 -6.02 -0.96
CA PRO A 3 -3.26 -6.71 -1.92
C PRO A 3 -3.51 -6.34 -3.38
N SER A 4 -4.76 -6.05 -3.78
CA SER A 4 -5.08 -5.66 -5.16
C SER A 4 -4.63 -4.24 -5.55
N ASN A 5 -4.12 -3.43 -4.63
CA ASN A 5 -3.62 -2.09 -5.00
C ASN A 5 -2.48 -2.15 -6.03
N ILE A 6 -1.70 -3.22 -6.05
CA ILE A 6 -0.64 -3.45 -7.04
C ILE A 6 -1.21 -3.51 -8.47
N TRP A 7 -2.42 -4.06 -8.62
CA TRP A 7 -3.14 -4.18 -9.89
C TRP A 7 -3.81 -2.86 -10.29
N VAL A 8 -4.28 -2.10 -9.30
CA VAL A 8 -4.74 -0.72 -9.51
C VAL A 8 -3.59 0.15 -10.01
N GLY A 9 -2.39 -0.01 -9.44
CA GLY A 9 -1.18 0.75 -9.79
C GLY A 9 -0.71 0.61 -11.24
N VAL A 10 -1.19 -0.42 -11.94
CA VAL A 10 -0.89 -0.65 -13.37
C VAL A 10 -2.15 -0.60 -14.26
N GLY A 11 -3.26 -0.08 -13.74
CA GLY A 11 -4.49 0.09 -14.50
C GLY A 11 -5.23 -1.20 -14.86
N ARG A 12 -4.90 -2.33 -14.21
CA ARG A 12 -5.58 -3.62 -14.42
C ARG A 12 -6.87 -3.78 -13.63
N MET A 13 -7.04 -2.99 -12.57
CA MET A 13 -8.25 -2.94 -11.77
C MET A 13 -8.63 -1.50 -11.45
N PRO A 14 -9.92 -1.12 -11.55
CA PRO A 14 -10.37 0.18 -11.05
C PRO A 14 -10.49 0.17 -9.52
N VAL A 15 -10.34 1.35 -8.90
CA VAL A 15 -10.44 1.55 -7.44
C VAL A 15 -11.74 1.00 -6.85
N ASP A 16 -12.85 1.10 -7.58
CA ASP A 16 -14.16 0.64 -7.11
C ASP A 16 -14.27 -0.87 -6.95
N GLN A 17 -13.42 -1.66 -7.62
CA GLN A 17 -13.38 -3.12 -7.40
C GLN A 17 -12.65 -3.52 -6.11
N VAL A 18 -11.87 -2.62 -5.51
CA VAL A 18 -11.06 -2.92 -4.32
C VAL A 18 -11.62 -2.28 -3.04
N ARG A 19 -12.76 -1.59 -3.10
CA ARG A 19 -13.39 -0.95 -1.93
C ARG A 19 -14.88 -1.26 -1.86
N PHE A 20 -15.43 -1.19 -0.65
CA PHE A 20 -16.86 -1.30 -0.41
C PHE A 20 -17.26 -0.47 0.82
N LYS A 21 -18.56 -0.21 0.97
CA LYS A 21 -19.09 0.58 2.10
C LYS A 21 -19.22 -0.31 3.34
N LEU A 22 -18.54 0.05 4.43
CA LEU A 22 -18.59 -0.69 5.70
C LEU A 22 -19.93 -0.53 6.42
N GLY A 23 -20.50 0.68 6.46
CA GLY A 23 -21.69 1.00 7.26
C GLY A 23 -22.89 0.05 7.04
N PRO A 24 -23.35 -0.18 5.80
CA PRO A 24 -24.45 -1.11 5.53
C PRO A 24 -24.16 -2.56 5.96
N LEU A 25 -22.90 -3.01 5.80
CA LEU A 25 -22.49 -4.37 6.15
C LEU A 25 -22.46 -4.54 7.68
N TYR A 26 -21.82 -3.62 8.39
CA TYR A 26 -21.67 -3.70 9.85
C TYR A 26 -23.01 -3.55 10.54
N LYS A 27 -23.91 -2.70 10.02
CA LYS A 27 -25.30 -2.61 10.50
C LYS A 27 -26.03 -3.95 10.41
N ARG A 28 -25.86 -4.70 9.30
CA ARG A 28 -26.47 -6.03 9.12
C ARG A 28 -25.98 -7.03 10.17
N TRP A 29 -24.74 -6.90 10.63
CA TRP A 29 -24.12 -7.77 11.63
C TRP A 29 -24.30 -7.27 13.07
N GLY A 30 -25.08 -6.21 13.29
CA GLY A 30 -25.29 -5.65 14.63
C GLY A 30 -24.05 -4.95 15.22
N ILE A 31 -23.06 -4.60 14.39
CA ILE A 31 -21.85 -3.90 14.82
C ILE A 31 -22.12 -2.40 14.84
N ASN A 32 -21.86 -1.75 15.98
CA ASN A 32 -21.90 -0.29 16.08
C ASN A 32 -20.71 0.33 15.36
N TYR A 33 -20.94 0.75 14.11
CA TYR A 33 -19.92 1.37 13.26
C TYR A 33 -19.90 2.88 13.42
N LYS A 34 -18.75 3.43 13.84
CA LYS A 34 -18.49 4.87 13.89
C LYS A 34 -17.46 5.24 12.82
N GLN A 35 -17.87 6.02 11.82
CA GLN A 35 -16.94 6.57 10.82
C GLN A 35 -16.23 7.80 11.40
N ALA A 36 -15.17 7.53 12.17
CA ALA A 36 -14.40 8.52 12.91
C ALA A 36 -12.91 8.13 12.95
N LYS A 37 -12.04 9.11 13.15
CA LYS A 37 -10.61 8.93 13.41
C LYS A 37 -10.41 8.82 14.92
N ALA A 38 -9.73 7.77 15.39
CA ALA A 38 -9.25 7.73 16.77
C ALA A 38 -8.08 8.70 16.94
N VAL A 39 -8.19 9.61 17.92
CA VAL A 39 -7.23 10.69 18.18
C VAL A 39 -6.31 10.32 19.35
N SER A 40 -6.88 9.78 20.43
CA SER A 40 -6.14 9.38 21.62
C SER A 40 -6.80 8.19 22.31
N ILE A 41 -5.98 7.36 22.96
CA ILE A 41 -6.42 6.22 23.77
C ILE A 41 -6.12 6.58 25.22
N HIS A 42 -7.10 6.39 26.10
CA HIS A 42 -7.02 6.66 27.54
C HIS A 42 -7.37 5.38 28.31
N PRO A 43 -6.42 4.45 28.51
CA PRO A 43 -6.68 3.16 29.15
C PRO A 43 -7.17 3.28 30.60
N GLU A 44 -6.65 4.25 31.33
CA GLU A 44 -6.96 4.50 32.75
C GLU A 44 -8.21 5.38 32.94
N GLY A 45 -8.83 5.79 31.84
CA GLY A 45 -9.96 6.72 31.87
C GLY A 45 -9.53 8.17 32.15
N SER A 46 -10.35 8.90 32.90
CA SER A 46 -10.15 10.31 33.24
C SER A 46 -10.78 10.63 34.60
N LYS A 47 -10.65 11.88 35.07
CA LYS A 47 -11.27 12.33 36.34
C LYS A 47 -12.78 12.04 36.41
N ASP A 48 -13.46 12.04 35.27
CA ASP A 48 -14.92 11.88 35.18
C ASP A 48 -15.34 10.49 34.65
N ILE A 49 -14.39 9.67 34.19
CA ILE A 49 -14.67 8.38 33.52
C ILE A 49 -13.75 7.32 34.12
N ASN A 50 -14.32 6.40 34.90
CA ASN A 50 -13.57 5.33 35.56
C ASN A 50 -13.25 4.12 34.65
N LYS A 51 -13.56 4.21 33.35
CA LYS A 51 -13.30 3.19 32.33
C LYS A 51 -12.32 3.70 31.28
N GLY A 52 -11.62 2.76 30.63
CA GLY A 52 -10.83 3.07 29.45
C GLY A 52 -11.70 3.64 28.33
N TYR A 53 -11.23 4.66 27.62
CA TYR A 53 -11.94 5.24 26.48
C TYR A 53 -11.01 5.67 25.35
N VAL A 54 -11.57 5.80 24.15
CA VAL A 54 -10.91 6.37 22.98
C VAL A 54 -11.58 7.70 22.64
N THR A 55 -10.81 8.77 22.49
CA THR A 55 -11.32 10.01 21.91
C THR A 55 -11.32 9.86 20.40
N VAL A 56 -12.49 10.01 19.78
CA VAL A 56 -12.65 9.94 18.32
C VAL A 56 -13.13 11.28 17.78
N GLU A 57 -12.75 11.59 16.54
CA GLU A 57 -13.23 12.73 15.77
C GLU A 57 -13.93 12.24 14.50
N TYR A 58 -15.20 12.60 14.33
CA TYR A 58 -16.01 12.10 13.22
C TYR A 58 -15.52 12.63 11.87
N THR A 59 -15.44 11.73 10.89
CA THR A 59 -15.05 12.05 9.51
C THR A 59 -16.23 11.97 8.53
N ALA A 60 -17.33 11.35 8.96
CA ALA A 60 -18.57 11.33 8.19
C ALA A 60 -19.14 12.74 8.03
N LYS A 61 -19.76 13.04 6.88
CA LYS A 61 -20.16 14.40 6.50
C LYS A 61 -21.13 15.03 7.50
N GLU A 62 -22.04 14.22 8.03
CA GLU A 62 -23.11 14.60 8.96
C GLU A 62 -22.60 15.02 10.36
N ARG A 63 -21.41 14.58 10.77
CA ARG A 63 -20.84 14.85 12.10
C ARG A 63 -19.40 15.34 12.04
N LYS A 64 -18.93 15.78 10.87
CA LYS A 64 -17.52 16.06 10.60
C LYS A 64 -16.96 17.05 11.64
N GLY A 65 -15.84 16.68 12.27
CA GLY A 65 -15.15 17.49 13.27
C GLY A 65 -15.73 17.41 14.69
N GLN A 66 -16.88 16.74 14.89
CA GLN A 66 -17.39 16.48 16.24
C GLN A 66 -16.51 15.44 16.94
N THR A 67 -16.27 15.64 18.24
CA THR A 67 -15.52 14.71 19.07
C THR A 67 -16.44 13.89 19.98
N GLU A 68 -16.03 12.68 20.29
CA GLU A 68 -16.75 11.78 21.20
C GLU A 68 -15.74 10.94 22.00
N LYS A 69 -16.04 10.68 23.27
CA LYS A 69 -15.32 9.70 24.08
C LYS A 69 -16.09 8.39 24.04
N VAL A 70 -15.48 7.34 23.50
CA VAL A 70 -16.07 6.00 23.39
C VAL A 70 -15.39 5.11 24.42
N ASP A 71 -16.12 4.71 25.45
CA ASP A 71 -15.62 3.79 26.47
C ASP A 71 -15.54 2.35 25.96
N TYR A 72 -14.69 1.55 26.59
CA TYR A 72 -14.51 0.14 26.27
C TYR A 72 -14.13 -0.67 27.50
N ASP A 73 -14.48 -1.96 27.49
CA ASP A 73 -13.92 -2.95 28.42
C ASP A 73 -12.69 -3.63 27.82
N PHE A 74 -12.66 -3.78 26.48
CA PHE A 74 -11.51 -4.30 25.72
C PHE A 74 -11.25 -3.46 24.47
N LEU A 75 -9.97 -3.23 24.16
CA LEU A 75 -9.55 -2.48 22.97
C LEU A 75 -8.66 -3.34 22.07
N VAL A 76 -9.08 -3.48 20.80
CA VAL A 76 -8.26 -4.07 19.74
C VAL A 76 -7.73 -2.95 18.85
N ASN A 77 -6.41 -2.74 18.86
CA ASN A 77 -5.77 -1.76 17.98
C ASN A 77 -5.40 -2.39 16.64
N ALA A 78 -6.19 -2.09 15.61
CA ALA A 78 -6.01 -2.57 14.24
C ALA A 78 -5.90 -1.41 13.24
N THR A 79 -5.18 -0.34 13.60
CA THR A 79 -5.07 0.90 12.80
C THR A 79 -4.21 0.77 11.54
N GLY A 80 -3.46 -0.32 11.40
CA GLY A 80 -2.56 -0.54 10.27
C GLY A 80 -1.32 0.37 10.31
N PRO A 81 -0.53 0.43 9.22
CA PRO A 81 0.70 1.20 9.19
C PRO A 81 0.45 2.69 8.94
N LYS A 82 1.17 3.55 9.66
CA LYS A 82 1.44 4.92 9.19
C LYS A 82 2.52 4.84 8.12
N LEU A 83 2.22 5.31 6.91
CA LEU A 83 3.20 5.38 5.82
C LEU A 83 4.16 6.55 6.08
N ASN A 84 5.34 6.21 6.59
CA ASN A 84 6.34 7.14 7.07
C ASN A 84 7.26 7.62 5.93
N PHE A 85 6.71 8.37 4.97
CA PHE A 85 7.49 8.87 3.84
C PHE A 85 8.48 9.97 4.24
N GLU A 86 8.23 10.64 5.37
CA GLU A 86 9.04 11.74 5.88
C GLU A 86 10.44 11.33 6.34
N THR A 87 10.69 10.04 6.61
CA THR A 87 12.02 9.58 7.04
C THR A 87 13.04 9.39 5.92
N THR A 88 12.60 9.33 4.67
CA THR A 88 13.51 9.40 3.51
C THR A 88 13.29 10.73 2.79
N GLU A 89 14.35 11.53 2.64
CA GLU A 89 14.28 12.76 1.88
C GLU A 89 13.80 12.52 0.44
N GLY A 90 12.89 13.36 -0.05
CA GLY A 90 12.31 13.22 -1.40
C GLY A 90 11.29 12.09 -1.61
N LEU A 91 11.12 11.17 -0.64
CA LEU A 91 10.17 10.06 -0.76
C LEU A 91 8.71 10.50 -0.52
N GLY A 92 7.79 9.93 -1.30
CA GLY A 92 6.35 10.03 -1.10
C GLY A 92 5.58 10.64 -2.28
N PRO A 93 4.27 10.34 -2.39
CA PRO A 93 3.40 10.77 -3.50
C PRO A 93 3.27 12.29 -3.65
N ASP A 94 3.53 13.04 -2.58
CA ASP A 94 3.51 14.51 -2.58
C ASP A 94 4.90 15.11 -2.88
N LYS A 95 5.90 14.28 -3.18
CA LYS A 95 7.28 14.67 -3.50
C LYS A 95 7.72 14.09 -4.85
N HIS A 96 8.69 13.16 -4.87
CA HIS A 96 9.32 12.68 -6.10
C HIS A 96 8.98 11.23 -6.46
N THR A 97 8.24 10.49 -5.64
CA THR A 97 7.97 9.06 -5.86
C THR A 97 6.48 8.75 -5.74
N VAL A 98 6.03 7.65 -6.31
CA VAL A 98 4.67 7.14 -6.11
C VAL A 98 4.67 5.94 -5.17
N SER A 99 3.49 5.52 -4.70
CA SER A 99 3.30 4.39 -3.78
C SER A 99 2.10 3.56 -4.20
N VAL A 100 2.07 2.28 -3.85
CA VAL A 100 0.90 1.39 -4.06
C VAL A 100 0.31 0.88 -2.75
N CYS A 101 0.68 1.47 -1.60
CA CYS A 101 0.23 1.01 -0.28
C CYS A 101 -1.25 1.31 -0.01
N THR A 102 -1.82 2.34 -0.64
CA THR A 102 -3.25 2.68 -0.56
C THR A 102 -3.86 2.70 -1.96
N TYR A 103 -5.18 2.53 -2.07
CA TYR A 103 -5.85 2.60 -3.38
C TYR A 103 -5.71 3.99 -4.03
N THR A 104 -5.64 5.06 -3.23
CA THR A 104 -5.43 6.43 -3.74
C THR A 104 -4.02 6.58 -4.30
N HIS A 105 -3.01 6.12 -3.57
CA HIS A 105 -1.63 6.16 -4.07
C HIS A 105 -1.46 5.29 -5.30
N ALA A 106 -2.09 4.10 -5.33
CA ALA A 106 -2.03 3.22 -6.49
C ALA A 106 -2.66 3.86 -7.74
N SER A 107 -3.82 4.53 -7.61
CA SER A 107 -4.40 5.27 -8.72
C SER A 107 -3.45 6.35 -9.26
N HIS A 108 -2.80 7.11 -8.36
CA HIS A 108 -1.80 8.11 -8.75
C HIS A 108 -0.55 7.46 -9.40
N ALA A 109 -0.10 6.31 -8.90
CA ALA A 109 0.99 5.56 -9.50
C ALA A 109 0.67 5.13 -10.94
N TRP A 110 -0.58 4.73 -11.20
CA TRP A 110 -1.04 4.42 -12.55
C TRP A 110 -1.02 5.64 -13.46
N GLU A 111 -1.52 6.78 -13.01
CA GLU A 111 -1.48 8.05 -13.77
C GLU A 111 -0.03 8.39 -14.18
N LYS A 112 0.93 8.30 -13.24
CA LYS A 112 2.35 8.54 -13.53
C LYS A 112 2.97 7.51 -14.48
N LEU A 113 2.55 6.25 -14.38
CA LEU A 113 2.99 5.23 -15.34
C LEU A 113 2.42 5.51 -16.74
N GLN A 114 1.18 5.98 -16.87
CA GLN A 114 0.61 6.38 -18.17
C GLN A 114 1.35 7.56 -18.79
N GLU A 115 1.73 8.56 -17.98
CA GLU A 115 2.56 9.68 -18.44
C GLU A 115 3.90 9.17 -19.01
N ALA A 116 4.59 8.29 -18.29
CA ALA A 116 5.86 7.70 -18.73
C ALA A 116 5.69 6.85 -20.00
N ILE A 117 4.64 6.04 -20.08
CA ILE A 117 4.30 5.27 -21.29
C ILE A 117 4.08 6.20 -22.49
N THR A 118 3.37 7.30 -22.30
CA THR A 118 3.10 8.28 -23.36
C THR A 118 4.40 8.90 -23.87
N LYS A 119 5.35 9.20 -22.98
CA LYS A 119 6.69 9.69 -23.37
C LYS A 119 7.48 8.63 -24.15
N MET A 120 7.46 7.38 -23.71
CA MET A 120 8.10 6.28 -24.45
C MET A 120 7.52 6.10 -25.86
N GLN A 121 6.19 6.24 -26.02
CA GLN A 121 5.53 6.18 -27.33
C GLN A 121 5.95 7.32 -28.26
N LYS A 122 6.41 8.45 -27.72
CA LYS A 122 6.94 9.60 -28.47
C LYS A 122 8.44 9.48 -28.77
N GLY A 123 9.09 8.38 -28.37
CA GLY A 123 10.52 8.17 -28.59
C GLY A 123 11.43 8.67 -27.46
N GLU A 124 10.87 9.05 -26.30
CA GLU A 124 11.65 9.46 -25.13
C GLU A 124 11.92 8.27 -24.21
N LYS A 125 13.18 7.86 -24.06
CA LYS A 125 13.55 6.79 -23.11
C LYS A 125 13.20 7.19 -21.68
N GLN A 126 12.64 6.26 -20.91
CA GLN A 126 12.27 6.47 -19.52
C GLN A 126 13.05 5.53 -18.61
N ARG A 127 13.38 6.03 -17.42
CA ARG A 127 13.99 5.23 -16.35
C ARG A 127 12.97 5.01 -15.24
N PHE A 128 12.85 3.77 -14.79
CA PHE A 128 11.99 3.35 -13.70
C PHE A 128 12.85 2.80 -12.58
N LEU A 129 12.73 3.38 -11.40
CA LEU A 129 13.34 2.87 -10.18
C LEU A 129 12.20 2.36 -9.29
N ILE A 130 12.14 1.04 -9.07
CA ILE A 130 11.03 0.41 -8.33
C ILE A 130 11.61 -0.45 -7.22
N GLY A 131 11.00 -0.39 -6.04
CA GLY A 131 11.49 -1.12 -4.88
C GLY A 131 11.07 -0.54 -3.54
N THR A 132 11.88 -0.78 -2.51
CA THR A 132 11.67 -0.22 -1.18
C THR A 132 12.43 1.08 -0.98
N GLY A 133 11.73 2.16 -0.61
CA GLY A 133 12.30 3.50 -0.47
C GLY A 133 12.93 3.84 0.89
N HIS A 134 12.89 2.95 1.88
CA HIS A 134 13.44 3.19 3.22
C HIS A 134 14.14 1.91 3.75
N PRO A 135 15.29 2.02 4.46
CA PRO A 135 16.04 0.87 4.97
C PRO A 135 15.26 -0.07 5.91
N THR A 136 14.22 0.43 6.56
CA THR A 136 13.37 -0.35 7.49
C THR A 136 12.04 -0.79 6.89
N ALA A 137 11.88 -0.75 5.57
CA ALA A 137 10.69 -1.26 4.92
C ALA A 137 10.51 -2.77 5.17
N THR A 138 9.26 -3.22 5.29
CA THR A 138 8.90 -4.61 5.69
C THR A 138 7.89 -5.27 4.75
N CYS A 139 7.64 -4.70 3.57
CA CYS A 139 6.65 -5.20 2.61
C CYS A 139 7.23 -5.29 1.19
N GLN A 140 8.35 -6.01 1.07
CA GLN A 140 9.14 -6.15 -0.16
C GLN A 140 8.37 -6.90 -1.25
N GLY A 141 7.60 -7.93 -0.88
CA GLY A 141 6.84 -8.74 -1.85
C GLY A 141 5.88 -7.91 -2.71
N ALA A 142 5.24 -6.88 -2.13
CA ALA A 142 4.37 -5.97 -2.88
C ALA A 142 5.15 -5.12 -3.90
N ALA A 143 6.34 -4.63 -3.52
CA ALA A 143 7.21 -3.89 -4.42
C ALA A 143 7.72 -4.80 -5.55
N PHE A 144 8.07 -6.04 -5.22
CA PHE A 144 8.52 -7.03 -6.19
C PHE A 144 7.40 -7.45 -7.17
N GLU A 145 6.18 -7.67 -6.69
CA GLU A 145 5.03 -7.89 -7.58
C GLU A 145 4.78 -6.67 -8.50
N TYR A 146 4.97 -5.46 -7.98
CA TYR A 146 4.73 -4.24 -8.73
C TYR A 146 5.75 -4.02 -9.86
N ILE A 147 7.05 -4.23 -9.63
CA ILE A 147 8.06 -4.11 -10.71
C ILE A 147 7.79 -5.11 -11.84
N LEU A 148 7.40 -6.35 -11.51
CA LEU A 148 7.00 -7.37 -12.50
C LEU A 148 5.78 -6.94 -13.31
N ASN A 149 4.77 -6.35 -12.66
CA ASN A 149 3.58 -5.86 -13.34
C ASN A 149 3.87 -4.66 -14.25
N VAL A 150 4.72 -3.73 -13.82
CA VAL A 150 5.14 -2.58 -14.65
C VAL A 150 5.90 -3.07 -15.89
N ASP A 151 6.89 -3.95 -15.69
CA ASP A 151 7.65 -4.55 -16.78
C ASP A 151 6.75 -5.31 -17.76
N TYR A 152 5.81 -6.12 -17.26
CA TYR A 152 4.83 -6.82 -18.09
C TYR A 152 4.00 -5.84 -18.94
N GLU A 153 3.48 -4.75 -18.35
CA GLU A 153 2.67 -3.78 -19.09
C GLU A 153 3.49 -3.01 -20.15
N ILE A 154 4.77 -2.75 -19.89
CA ILE A 154 5.70 -2.17 -20.87
C ILE A 154 5.99 -3.15 -22.01
N ARG A 155 6.30 -4.42 -21.70
CA ARG A 155 6.53 -5.49 -22.70
C ARG A 155 5.30 -5.71 -23.58
N LYS A 156 4.10 -5.76 -22.99
CA LYS A 156 2.84 -5.91 -23.71
C LYS A 156 2.62 -4.79 -24.74
N ARG A 157 3.11 -3.59 -24.47
CA ARG A 157 3.06 -2.42 -25.38
C ARG A 157 4.22 -2.37 -26.36
N LYS A 158 5.14 -3.35 -26.32
CA LYS A 158 6.35 -3.42 -27.14
C LYS A 158 7.31 -2.24 -26.93
N LEU A 159 7.32 -1.68 -25.71
CA LEU A 159 8.12 -0.49 -25.35
C LEU A 159 9.38 -0.83 -24.53
N SER A 160 9.74 -2.10 -24.36
CA SER A 160 10.88 -2.50 -23.52
C SER A 160 12.21 -1.85 -23.91
N HIS A 161 12.44 -1.62 -25.21
CA HIS A 161 13.64 -0.93 -25.70
C HIS A 161 13.71 0.56 -25.32
N MET A 162 12.62 1.12 -24.81
CA MET A 162 12.49 2.50 -24.34
C MET A 162 12.56 2.63 -22.81
N ALA A 163 12.59 1.50 -22.07
CA ALA A 163 12.54 1.48 -20.62
C ALA A 163 13.84 0.94 -20.03
N ASP A 164 14.41 1.69 -19.08
CA ASP A 164 15.49 1.26 -18.20
C ASP A 164 14.88 1.03 -16.80
N ILE A 165 14.68 -0.24 -16.41
CA ILE A 165 14.00 -0.60 -15.16
C ILE A 165 15.04 -1.14 -14.17
N THR A 166 15.17 -0.47 -13.03
CA THR A 166 16.10 -0.83 -11.96
C THR A 166 15.33 -1.22 -10.69
N TRP A 167 15.66 -2.38 -10.13
CA TRP A 167 15.19 -2.81 -8.81
C TRP A 167 16.07 -2.23 -7.70
N ILE A 168 15.45 -1.72 -6.64
CA ILE A 168 16.14 -1.33 -5.41
C ILE A 168 15.53 -2.04 -4.20
N SER A 169 16.36 -2.49 -3.27
CA SER A 169 15.86 -3.13 -2.06
C SER A 169 16.70 -2.80 -0.84
N ASN A 170 16.06 -2.83 0.32
CA ASN A 170 16.71 -2.83 1.62
C ASN A 170 17.10 -4.24 2.11
N GLU A 171 16.82 -5.28 1.32
CA GLU A 171 17.20 -6.65 1.63
C GLU A 171 18.71 -6.85 1.54
N TYR A 172 19.27 -7.61 2.50
CA TYR A 172 20.68 -8.02 2.46
C TYR A 172 20.94 -9.02 1.33
N GLU A 173 20.05 -10.01 1.18
CA GLU A 173 20.04 -10.93 0.05
C GLU A 173 18.76 -10.73 -0.77
N LEU A 174 18.91 -10.70 -2.10
CA LEU A 174 17.79 -10.56 -3.02
C LEU A 174 16.78 -11.71 -2.83
N GLY A 175 15.51 -11.37 -2.58
CA GLY A 175 14.44 -12.35 -2.40
C GLY A 175 14.29 -12.90 -0.97
N ASP A 176 14.94 -12.27 0.02
CA ASP A 176 14.71 -12.51 1.46
C ASP A 176 13.29 -12.10 1.89
N PHE A 177 12.77 -11.03 1.30
CA PHE A 177 11.47 -10.41 1.58
C PHE A 177 11.20 -10.09 3.07
N GLY A 178 12.24 -9.96 3.89
CA GLY A 178 12.13 -9.73 5.34
C GLY A 178 11.72 -10.97 6.13
N MET A 179 11.80 -12.16 5.52
CA MET A 179 11.31 -13.42 6.11
C MET A 179 12.30 -14.59 5.96
N GLY A 180 13.54 -14.35 5.53
CA GLY A 180 14.51 -15.41 5.22
C GLY A 180 14.28 -16.09 3.87
N GLY A 181 13.46 -15.49 3.00
CA GLY A 181 13.04 -16.05 1.72
C GLY A 181 11.93 -17.11 1.82
N ALA A 182 11.55 -17.68 0.67
CA ALA A 182 10.56 -18.74 0.60
C ALA A 182 10.87 -19.71 -0.56
N TYR A 183 10.11 -20.82 -0.62
CA TYR A 183 10.16 -21.78 -1.71
C TYR A 183 8.85 -21.79 -2.47
N ILE A 184 8.93 -21.61 -3.78
CA ILE A 184 7.78 -21.58 -4.69
C ILE A 184 7.75 -22.90 -5.46
N LYS A 185 6.64 -23.62 -5.36
CA LYS A 185 6.39 -24.82 -6.18
C LYS A 185 5.66 -24.42 -7.47
N LYS A 186 6.33 -24.54 -8.62
CA LYS A 186 5.73 -24.21 -9.93
C LYS A 186 6.24 -25.17 -11.01
N GLY A 187 5.31 -25.72 -11.80
CA GLY A 187 5.65 -26.61 -12.92
C GLY A 187 6.39 -27.90 -12.51
N GLY A 188 6.16 -28.40 -11.29
CA GLY A 188 6.85 -29.59 -10.75
C GLY A 188 8.18 -29.30 -10.04
N TYR A 189 8.71 -28.09 -10.15
CA TYR A 189 9.96 -27.66 -9.51
C TYR A 189 9.68 -26.88 -8.22
N VAL A 190 10.65 -26.92 -7.31
CA VAL A 190 10.69 -26.08 -6.11
C VAL A 190 11.87 -25.12 -6.27
N THR A 191 11.57 -23.82 -6.35
CA THR A 191 12.57 -22.76 -6.59
C THR A 191 12.57 -21.80 -5.42
N SER A 192 13.75 -21.38 -4.96
CA SER A 192 13.84 -20.35 -3.92
C SER A 192 13.42 -18.99 -4.46
N THR A 193 12.91 -18.12 -3.58
CA THR A 193 12.59 -16.73 -3.92
C THR A 193 13.81 -15.98 -4.45
N LYS A 194 15.01 -16.29 -3.99
CA LYS A 194 16.27 -15.75 -4.53
C LYS A 194 16.40 -15.98 -6.04
N VAL A 195 16.36 -17.25 -6.47
CA VAL A 195 16.46 -17.60 -7.90
C VAL A 195 15.31 -16.99 -8.70
N PHE A 196 14.12 -16.94 -8.11
CA PHE A 196 12.96 -16.30 -8.73
C PHE A 196 13.18 -14.80 -8.95
N THR A 197 13.72 -14.10 -7.96
CA THR A 197 13.98 -12.65 -8.03
C THR A 197 15.18 -12.32 -8.92
N GLU A 198 16.22 -13.16 -8.94
CA GLU A 198 17.38 -13.02 -9.85
C GLU A 198 17.03 -13.27 -11.32
N SER A 199 15.90 -13.93 -11.61
CA SER A 199 15.45 -14.22 -12.97
C SER A 199 14.68 -13.09 -13.65
N PHE A 200 14.43 -11.99 -12.94
CA PHE A 200 13.86 -10.76 -13.48
C PHE A 200 14.85 -10.06 -14.43
#